data_AF-A0A0G4G610-F1
#
_entry.id   AF-A0A0G4G610-F1
#
_cell.length_a   1.000
_cell.length_b   1.000
_cell.length_c   1.000
_cell.angle_alpha   90.00
_cell.angle_beta   90.00
_cell.angle_gamma   90.00
#
_symmetry.space_group_name_H-M   'P 1'
#
loop_
_entity.id
_entity.type
_entity.pdbx_description
1 polymer ?
#
loop_
_entity_poly.entity_id
_entity_poly.type
_entity_poly.pdbx_seq_one_letter_code
_entity_poly.pdbx_strand_id
1 'polypeptide(L)'
;MTDSSSGLSAFPTHDGTAKLIKVIQDGPLSGKKVRRLIKKKGADAAVLVGHLSLIEIALKHHGEGPVSDRTLHAIAELLSGGADPDHGRVVCRAVRCHDYALVDLLLDNHADLKGLCLLHMIAESDHQPAAEKLRLVRQLIDHDPAIVKEVDTHGRHPLSCFCRHPLPEAWLQEALLDLHYQNGAKTDTPDSDGYRPLHHAMHTGDKTTVRWLCGKTNDIDARASRVTALKLGALNGLPTKLLRVLLVHGASPSEATLRAGRALRSEEWERRVTRAYLDYLNKNVPRLVIENINRTLRALRSPFASREWRRSFPRASLPAEMVTHILQFAAHPRPIPIADERLASRINTAVGHYCALTAKLIAKRGNGENVGPMRCFMVGGRRLGVCEVVSRAIKDEARLYQCDWRPSASTTVFPWQHLEGLHLSGDDLEHEMFESLGLE
;
A
#
# COMPACT_ATOMS: atom_id res chain seq x y z
N MET A 1 -15.76 -46.66 -37.86
CA MET A 1 -15.08 -47.92 -38.22
C MET A 1 -14.03 -47.61 -39.26
N THR A 2 -12.77 -47.51 -38.83
CA THR A 2 -11.57 -48.09 -39.47
C THR A 2 -10.39 -47.67 -38.63
N ASP A 3 -9.74 -48.68 -38.07
CA ASP A 3 -8.52 -48.63 -37.28
C ASP A 3 -7.38 -47.93 -38.03
N SER A 4 -6.61 -47.16 -37.30
CA SER A 4 -5.18 -46.99 -37.56
C SER A 4 -4.47 -46.66 -36.25
N SER A 5 -4.41 -47.68 -35.41
CA SER A 5 -3.43 -47.88 -34.36
C SER A 5 -2.01 -47.78 -34.93
N SER A 6 -1.35 -46.63 -34.73
CA SER A 6 0.09 -46.52 -34.95
C SER A 6 0.66 -45.40 -34.09
N GLY A 7 1.52 -45.78 -33.14
CA GLY A 7 2.13 -44.88 -32.17
C GLY A 7 2.56 -45.55 -30.87
N LEU A 8 2.88 -46.85 -30.88
CA LEU A 8 3.57 -47.52 -29.79
C LEU A 8 5.08 -47.44 -30.05
N SER A 9 5.77 -46.51 -29.39
CA SER A 9 7.23 -46.57 -29.28
C SER A 9 7.74 -45.93 -27.99
N ALA A 10 7.57 -46.66 -26.89
CA ALA A 10 8.48 -46.64 -25.76
C ALA A 10 8.49 -48.06 -25.17
N PHE A 11 9.47 -48.87 -25.56
CA PHE A 11 9.61 -50.22 -24.99
C PHE A 11 9.96 -50.10 -23.50
N PRO A 12 9.18 -50.66 -22.56
CA PRO A 12 9.58 -50.71 -21.16
C PRO A 12 10.71 -51.74 -21.06
N THR A 13 11.92 -51.31 -20.72
CA THR A 13 13.14 -52.12 -20.60
C THR A 13 13.12 -53.12 -19.43
N HIS A 14 12.02 -53.18 -18.66
CA HIS A 14 11.84 -54.10 -17.53
C HIS A 14 10.35 -54.51 -17.41
N ASP A 15 10.07 -55.81 -17.20
CA ASP A 15 8.70 -56.33 -16.92
C ASP A 15 8.04 -55.64 -15.70
N GLY A 16 8.87 -55.15 -14.77
CA GLY A 16 8.43 -54.33 -13.65
C GLY A 16 7.80 -53.00 -14.06
N THR A 17 8.37 -52.32 -15.06
CA THR A 17 7.92 -51.00 -15.54
C THR A 17 6.61 -51.10 -16.32
N ALA A 18 6.45 -52.11 -17.18
CA ALA A 18 5.19 -52.38 -17.89
C ALA A 18 4.04 -52.65 -16.92
N LYS A 19 4.32 -53.42 -15.86
CA LYS A 19 3.35 -53.70 -14.78
C LYS A 19 3.03 -52.46 -13.95
N LEU A 20 4.00 -51.56 -13.75
CA LEU A 20 3.80 -50.29 -13.05
C LEU A 20 2.85 -49.38 -13.85
N ILE A 21 3.10 -49.19 -15.15
CA ILE A 21 2.26 -48.39 -16.05
C ILE A 21 0.81 -48.89 -16.01
N LYS A 22 0.62 -50.21 -16.18
CA LYS A 22 -0.71 -50.82 -16.15
C LYS A 22 -1.43 -50.65 -14.81
N VAL A 23 -0.71 -50.78 -13.69
CA VAL A 23 -1.28 -50.53 -12.35
C VAL A 23 -1.75 -49.09 -12.17
N ILE A 24 -1.06 -48.14 -12.80
CA ILE A 24 -1.43 -46.72 -12.72
C ILE A 24 -2.62 -46.42 -13.64
N GLN A 25 -2.67 -47.01 -14.83
CA GLN A 25 -3.75 -46.83 -15.81
C GLN A 25 -5.08 -47.51 -15.43
N ASP A 26 -5.03 -48.68 -14.80
CA ASP A 26 -6.24 -49.48 -14.52
C ASP A 26 -7.00 -49.01 -13.25
N GLY A 27 -6.33 -48.26 -12.36
CA GLY A 27 -6.85 -47.88 -11.02
C GLY A 27 -7.24 -49.09 -10.14
N PRO A 28 -7.80 -48.89 -8.91
CA PRO A 28 -7.45 -47.84 -7.96
C PRO A 28 -6.03 -48.03 -7.41
N LEU A 29 -5.30 -46.92 -7.29
CA LEU A 29 -3.90 -46.88 -6.90
C LEU A 29 -3.71 -47.36 -5.45
N SER A 30 -2.73 -48.26 -5.25
CA SER A 30 -2.28 -48.68 -3.92
C SER A 30 -0.80 -48.39 -3.81
N GLY A 31 -0.42 -47.43 -2.95
CA GLY A 31 0.99 -47.09 -2.69
C GLY A 31 1.86 -48.30 -2.33
N LYS A 32 1.31 -49.30 -1.60
CA LYS A 32 2.02 -50.55 -1.28
C LYS A 32 2.42 -51.35 -2.53
N LYS A 33 1.54 -51.38 -3.55
CA LYS A 33 1.79 -52.10 -4.82
C LYS A 33 2.83 -51.36 -5.66
N VAL A 34 2.74 -50.03 -5.71
CA VAL A 34 3.71 -49.14 -6.38
C VAL A 34 5.10 -49.28 -5.74
N ARG A 35 5.20 -49.13 -4.41
CA ARG A 35 6.44 -49.34 -3.64
C ARG A 35 7.10 -50.69 -3.94
N ARG A 36 6.30 -51.77 -4.00
CA ARG A 36 6.82 -53.12 -4.26
C ARG A 36 7.41 -53.22 -5.67
N LEU A 37 6.78 -52.61 -6.68
CA LEU A 37 7.27 -52.63 -8.06
C LEU A 37 8.57 -51.83 -8.20
N ILE A 38 8.65 -50.65 -7.58
CA ILE A 38 9.85 -49.80 -7.61
C ILE A 38 10.98 -50.47 -6.84
N LYS A 39 10.80 -50.73 -5.53
CA LYS A 39 11.90 -51.20 -4.65
C LYS A 39 12.30 -52.65 -4.83
N LYS A 40 11.37 -53.56 -5.17
CA LYS A 40 11.69 -55.01 -5.30
C LYS A 40 11.87 -55.48 -6.73
N LYS A 41 11.27 -54.81 -7.72
CA LYS A 41 11.35 -55.21 -9.13
C LYS A 41 12.15 -54.25 -10.00
N GLY A 42 12.73 -53.20 -9.42
CA GLY A 42 13.52 -52.20 -10.16
C GLY A 42 12.70 -51.50 -11.24
N ALA A 43 11.41 -51.29 -11.01
CA ALA A 43 10.59 -50.56 -11.97
C ALA A 43 11.06 -49.09 -12.00
N ASP A 44 11.26 -48.58 -13.21
CA ASP A 44 11.66 -47.19 -13.43
C ASP A 44 10.43 -46.28 -13.30
N ALA A 45 10.49 -45.35 -12.33
CA ALA A 45 9.42 -44.39 -12.07
C ALA A 45 9.53 -43.11 -12.91
N ALA A 46 10.67 -42.88 -13.58
CA ALA A 46 10.91 -41.74 -14.46
C ALA A 46 10.39 -41.95 -15.89
N VAL A 47 9.82 -43.12 -16.19
CA VAL A 47 9.33 -43.44 -17.54
C VAL A 47 8.17 -42.56 -17.96
N LEU A 48 8.26 -42.04 -19.18
CA LEU A 48 7.19 -41.33 -19.86
C LEU A 48 6.36 -42.31 -20.70
N VAL A 49 5.04 -42.22 -20.60
CA VAL A 49 4.11 -42.95 -21.48
C VAL A 49 3.60 -41.96 -22.52
N GLY A 50 4.23 -41.97 -23.69
CA GLY A 50 4.06 -40.91 -24.69
C GLY A 50 4.71 -39.62 -24.21
N HIS A 51 3.91 -38.59 -23.92
CA HIS A 51 4.38 -37.31 -23.38
C HIS A 51 4.08 -37.11 -21.89
N LEU A 52 3.36 -38.05 -21.27
CA LEU A 52 2.87 -37.92 -19.89
C LEU A 52 3.76 -38.67 -18.91
N SER A 53 4.02 -38.06 -17.75
CA SER A 53 4.66 -38.74 -16.63
C SER A 53 3.69 -39.69 -15.94
N LEU A 54 4.23 -40.66 -15.19
CA LEU A 54 3.43 -41.56 -14.36
C LEU A 54 2.59 -40.79 -13.32
N ILE A 55 3.08 -39.63 -12.85
CA ILE A 55 2.35 -38.75 -11.93
C ILE A 55 1.15 -38.12 -12.64
N GLU A 56 1.31 -37.61 -13.86
CA GLU A 56 0.19 -37.04 -14.63
C GLU A 56 -0.89 -38.08 -14.94
N ILE A 57 -0.49 -39.31 -15.26
CA ILE A 57 -1.44 -40.41 -15.52
C ILE A 57 -2.19 -40.77 -14.24
N ALA A 58 -1.49 -40.85 -13.09
CA ALA A 58 -2.13 -41.06 -11.80
C ALA A 58 -3.15 -39.96 -11.47
N LEU A 59 -2.84 -38.71 -11.84
CA LEU A 59 -3.71 -37.55 -11.63
C LEU A 59 -4.85 -37.43 -12.64
N LYS A 60 -4.76 -38.07 -13.81
CA LYS A 60 -5.81 -38.05 -14.85
C LYS A 60 -7.07 -38.82 -14.42
N HIS A 61 -6.92 -39.82 -13.56
CA HIS A 61 -8.03 -40.56 -13.00
C HIS A 61 -8.80 -39.79 -11.92
N HIS A 62 -8.21 -38.72 -11.40
CA HIS A 62 -8.88 -37.77 -10.52
C HIS A 62 -9.36 -36.59 -11.36
N GLY A 63 -10.60 -36.14 -11.11
CA GLY A 63 -11.16 -34.96 -11.77
C GLY A 63 -10.41 -33.67 -11.40
N GLU A 64 -11.12 -32.54 -11.39
CA GLU A 64 -10.53 -31.26 -10.96
C GLU A 64 -10.50 -31.09 -9.43
N GLY A 65 -10.85 -32.14 -8.66
CA GLY A 65 -10.86 -32.13 -7.21
C GLY A 65 -9.53 -32.57 -6.56
N PRO A 66 -9.44 -32.45 -5.21
CA PRO A 66 -8.27 -32.88 -4.46
C PRO A 66 -8.04 -34.38 -4.61
N VAL A 67 -6.77 -34.77 -4.59
CA VAL A 67 -6.34 -36.14 -4.84
C VAL A 67 -6.62 -37.00 -3.62
N SER A 68 -7.06 -38.25 -3.83
CA SER A 68 -7.30 -39.16 -2.71
C SER A 68 -6.00 -39.55 -2.00
N ASP A 69 -6.05 -39.76 -0.67
CA ASP A 69 -4.89 -40.17 0.14
C ASP A 69 -4.12 -41.36 -0.45
N ARG A 70 -4.84 -42.32 -1.04
CA ARG A 70 -4.24 -43.49 -1.69
C ARG A 70 -3.38 -43.13 -2.88
N THR A 71 -3.78 -42.11 -3.61
CA THR A 71 -3.08 -41.61 -4.79
C THR A 71 -1.94 -40.68 -4.38
N LEU A 72 -2.12 -39.84 -3.36
CA LEU A 72 -1.02 -39.08 -2.74
C LEU A 72 0.10 -40.03 -2.29
N HIS A 73 -0.23 -41.13 -1.60
CA HIS A 73 0.74 -42.15 -1.23
C HIS A 73 1.39 -42.81 -2.45
N ALA A 74 0.65 -43.05 -3.54
CA ALA A 74 1.23 -43.60 -4.76
C ALA A 74 2.21 -42.62 -5.43
N ILE A 75 1.88 -41.33 -5.46
CA ILE A 75 2.75 -40.27 -5.99
C ILE A 75 4.00 -40.11 -5.11
N ALA A 76 3.86 -40.17 -3.79
CA ALA A 76 4.98 -40.19 -2.85
C ALA A 76 5.99 -41.29 -3.18
N GLU A 77 5.50 -42.50 -3.47
CA GLU A 77 6.36 -43.62 -3.84
C GLU A 77 7.00 -43.44 -5.22
N LEU A 78 6.29 -42.83 -6.18
CA LEU A 78 6.83 -42.52 -7.50
C LEU A 78 7.97 -41.50 -7.42
N LEU A 79 7.79 -40.41 -6.66
CA LEU A 79 8.83 -39.41 -6.41
C LEU A 79 10.04 -40.04 -5.70
N SER A 80 9.80 -40.90 -4.69
CA SER A 80 10.88 -41.65 -4.03
C SER A 80 11.61 -42.62 -4.97
N GLY A 81 10.97 -42.99 -6.08
CA GLY A 81 11.51 -43.84 -7.14
C GLY A 81 12.25 -43.07 -8.23
N GLY A 82 12.39 -41.75 -8.11
CA GLY A 82 13.07 -40.89 -9.10
C GLY A 82 12.17 -40.33 -10.18
N ALA A 83 10.84 -40.33 -10.00
CA ALA A 83 9.94 -39.60 -10.90
C ALA A 83 10.21 -38.08 -10.80
N ASP A 84 10.19 -37.41 -11.94
CA ASP A 84 10.36 -35.95 -12.02
C ASP A 84 9.10 -35.22 -11.50
N PRO A 85 9.20 -34.41 -10.42
CA PRO A 85 8.08 -33.63 -9.90
C PRO A 85 7.65 -32.47 -10.81
N ASP A 86 8.53 -32.01 -11.71
CA ASP A 86 8.32 -30.80 -12.51
C ASP A 86 7.67 -31.09 -13.86
N HIS A 87 7.79 -32.34 -14.34
CA HIS A 87 7.24 -32.76 -15.62
C HIS A 87 5.73 -32.56 -15.68
N GLY A 88 5.26 -31.77 -16.65
CA GLY A 88 3.84 -31.47 -16.83
C GLY A 88 3.29 -30.37 -15.92
N ARG A 89 4.15 -29.63 -15.20
CA ARG A 89 3.76 -28.56 -14.27
C ARG A 89 2.77 -29.08 -13.22
N VAL A 90 3.06 -30.23 -12.61
CA VAL A 90 2.19 -30.88 -11.63
C VAL A 90 1.84 -29.93 -10.48
N VAL A 91 2.79 -29.09 -10.05
CA VAL A 91 2.58 -28.06 -9.04
C VAL A 91 1.47 -27.08 -9.43
N CYS A 92 1.42 -26.63 -10.69
CA CYS A 92 0.35 -25.75 -11.18
C CYS A 92 -1.02 -26.41 -11.07
N ARG A 93 -1.13 -27.72 -11.38
CA ARG A 93 -2.37 -28.47 -11.21
C ARG A 93 -2.76 -28.59 -9.74
N ALA A 94 -1.80 -28.92 -8.87
CA ALA A 94 -2.02 -29.05 -7.43
C ALA A 94 -2.58 -27.74 -6.82
N VAL A 95 -2.00 -26.60 -7.19
CA VAL A 95 -2.47 -25.27 -6.77
C VAL A 95 -3.89 -24.99 -7.29
N ARG A 96 -4.17 -25.24 -8.58
CA ARG A 96 -5.51 -25.01 -9.18
C ARG A 96 -6.59 -25.88 -8.55
N CYS A 97 -6.27 -27.12 -8.19
CA CYS A 97 -7.19 -28.05 -7.53
C CYS A 97 -7.30 -27.83 -6.01
N HIS A 98 -6.62 -26.83 -5.47
CA HIS A 98 -6.57 -26.54 -4.03
C HIS A 98 -6.07 -27.73 -3.18
N ASP A 99 -5.17 -28.54 -3.75
CA ASP A 99 -4.61 -29.72 -3.09
C ASP A 99 -3.31 -29.36 -2.37
N TYR A 100 -3.45 -28.84 -1.16
CA TYR A 100 -2.30 -28.44 -0.33
C TYR A 100 -1.38 -29.62 0.00
N ALA A 101 -1.93 -30.82 0.18
CA ALA A 101 -1.14 -32.01 0.50
C ALA A 101 -0.27 -32.45 -0.68
N LEU A 102 -0.77 -32.34 -1.91
CA LEU A 102 0.04 -32.58 -3.10
C LEU A 102 1.11 -31.49 -3.28
N VAL A 103 0.81 -30.22 -2.97
CA VAL A 103 1.82 -29.16 -3.00
C VAL A 103 2.93 -29.43 -1.99
N ASP A 104 2.59 -29.77 -0.75
CA ASP A 104 3.56 -30.13 0.31
C ASP A 104 4.50 -31.25 -0.19
N LEU A 105 3.91 -32.30 -0.75
CA LEU A 105 4.65 -33.45 -1.27
C LEU A 105 5.60 -33.10 -2.42
N LEU A 106 5.18 -32.23 -3.34
CA LEU A 106 6.03 -31.81 -4.47
C LEU A 106 7.18 -30.90 -4.00
N LEU A 107 6.91 -30.00 -3.06
CA LEU A 107 7.91 -29.11 -2.47
C LEU A 107 8.96 -29.88 -1.64
N ASP A 108 8.53 -30.89 -0.88
CA ASP A 108 9.41 -31.80 -0.15
C ASP A 108 10.37 -32.57 -1.07
N ASN A 109 10.00 -32.73 -2.36
CA ASN A 109 10.82 -33.37 -3.39
C ASN A 109 11.52 -32.37 -4.33
N HIS A 110 11.71 -31.12 -3.88
CA HIS A 110 12.47 -30.08 -4.59
C HIS A 110 11.92 -29.68 -5.96
N ALA A 111 10.59 -29.64 -6.12
CA ALA A 111 9.96 -29.13 -7.34
C ALA A 111 10.43 -27.69 -7.67
N ASP A 112 10.80 -27.43 -8.93
CA ASP A 112 11.16 -26.10 -9.43
C ASP A 112 9.90 -25.23 -9.58
N LEU A 113 9.94 -24.06 -8.95
CA LEU A 113 8.84 -23.11 -8.93
C LEU A 113 8.97 -22.02 -10.00
N LYS A 114 10.13 -21.92 -10.65
CA LYS A 114 10.48 -20.77 -11.49
C LYS A 114 9.71 -20.75 -12.81
N GLY A 115 9.21 -19.56 -13.18
CA GLY A 115 8.51 -19.34 -14.43
C GLY A 115 7.15 -20.03 -14.51
N LEU A 116 6.62 -20.46 -13.37
CA LEU A 116 5.29 -21.07 -13.27
C LEU A 116 4.20 -20.03 -12.95
N CYS A 117 4.57 -18.81 -12.49
CA CYS A 117 3.62 -17.78 -12.09
C CYS A 117 2.58 -18.28 -11.06
N LEU A 118 3.03 -19.12 -10.12
CA LEU A 118 2.15 -19.80 -9.14
C LEU A 118 1.38 -18.79 -8.28
N LEU A 119 2.06 -17.74 -7.82
CA LEU A 119 1.42 -16.71 -6.98
C LEU A 119 0.31 -15.96 -7.72
N HIS A 120 0.43 -15.77 -9.04
CA HIS A 120 -0.62 -15.16 -9.87
C HIS A 120 -1.86 -16.05 -9.95
N MET A 121 -1.66 -17.35 -10.18
CA MET A 121 -2.75 -18.32 -10.19
C MET A 121 -3.44 -18.41 -8.83
N ILE A 122 -2.67 -18.37 -7.74
CA ILE A 122 -3.24 -18.32 -6.39
C ILE A 122 -4.07 -17.06 -6.25
N ALA A 123 -3.55 -15.88 -6.62
CA ALA A 123 -4.28 -14.63 -6.50
C ALA A 123 -5.65 -14.67 -7.22
N GLU A 124 -5.70 -15.19 -8.46
CA GLU A 124 -6.91 -15.27 -9.28
C GLU A 124 -7.89 -16.37 -8.87
N SER A 125 -7.46 -17.33 -8.06
CA SER A 125 -8.32 -18.45 -7.66
C SER A 125 -9.05 -18.19 -6.35
N ASP A 126 -10.25 -18.77 -6.26
CA ASP A 126 -11.17 -18.66 -5.13
C ASP A 126 -10.81 -19.63 -3.99
N HIS A 127 -9.51 -19.75 -3.64
CA HIS A 127 -9.07 -20.57 -2.52
C HIS A 127 -9.80 -20.17 -1.23
N GLN A 128 -10.61 -21.08 -0.72
CA GLN A 128 -11.20 -20.98 0.61
C GLN A 128 -10.70 -22.14 1.49
N PRO A 129 -10.43 -21.88 2.78
CA PRO A 129 -10.49 -20.58 3.45
C PRO A 129 -9.30 -19.67 3.09
N ALA A 130 -9.49 -18.35 3.18
CA ALA A 130 -8.46 -17.34 2.90
C ALA A 130 -7.16 -17.53 3.71
N ALA A 131 -7.23 -18.18 4.89
CA ALA A 131 -6.07 -18.53 5.69
C ALA A 131 -5.16 -19.58 5.02
N GLU A 132 -5.75 -20.57 4.33
CA GLU A 132 -4.97 -21.57 3.57
C GLU A 132 -4.32 -20.93 2.33
N LYS A 133 -4.99 -19.95 1.72
CA LYS A 133 -4.40 -19.14 0.64
C LYS A 133 -3.12 -18.44 1.13
N LEU A 134 -3.15 -17.81 2.31
CA LEU A 134 -1.98 -17.18 2.92
C LEU A 134 -0.90 -18.20 3.30
N ARG A 135 -1.29 -19.35 3.88
CA ARG A 135 -0.36 -20.44 4.21
C ARG A 135 0.38 -20.94 2.97
N LEU A 136 -0.33 -21.21 1.89
CA LEU A 136 0.22 -21.67 0.62
C LEU A 136 1.20 -20.63 0.04
N VAL A 137 0.80 -19.36 0.00
CA VAL A 137 1.69 -18.27 -0.46
C VAL A 137 2.96 -18.21 0.38
N ARG A 138 2.83 -18.30 1.71
CA ARG A 138 3.97 -18.30 2.63
C ARG A 138 4.92 -19.44 2.37
N GLN A 139 4.40 -20.65 2.26
CA GLN A 139 5.19 -21.84 2.01
C GLN A 139 5.95 -21.73 0.68
N LEU A 140 5.30 -21.29 -0.40
CA LEU A 140 5.97 -21.13 -1.69
C LEU A 140 7.10 -20.09 -1.63
N ILE A 141 6.88 -18.97 -0.92
CA ILE A 141 7.90 -17.91 -0.75
C ILE A 141 9.05 -18.38 0.14
N ASP A 142 8.77 -19.18 1.18
CA ASP A 142 9.79 -19.76 2.06
C ASP A 142 10.70 -20.74 1.30
N HIS A 143 10.16 -21.46 0.29
CA HIS A 143 10.93 -22.35 -0.57
C HIS A 143 11.73 -21.61 -1.66
N ASP A 144 11.09 -20.69 -2.40
CA ASP A 144 11.79 -19.85 -3.38
C ASP A 144 11.26 -18.40 -3.34
N PRO A 145 11.99 -17.45 -2.73
CA PRO A 145 11.57 -16.05 -2.67
C PRO A 145 11.63 -15.35 -4.04
N ALA A 146 12.28 -15.92 -5.05
CA ALA A 146 12.36 -15.32 -6.39
C ALA A 146 10.98 -15.25 -7.08
N ILE A 147 10.05 -16.13 -6.71
CA ILE A 147 8.69 -16.18 -7.29
C ILE A 147 7.92 -14.86 -7.08
N VAL A 148 8.28 -14.08 -6.06
CA VAL A 148 7.66 -12.78 -5.73
C VAL A 148 7.93 -11.74 -6.82
N LYS A 149 9.02 -11.91 -7.58
CA LYS A 149 9.47 -10.97 -8.63
C LYS A 149 9.02 -11.37 -10.03
N GLU A 150 8.37 -12.52 -10.17
CA GLU A 150 7.86 -12.98 -11.46
C GLU A 150 6.83 -12.00 -12.03
N VAL A 151 6.67 -12.05 -13.35
CA VAL A 151 5.66 -11.30 -14.08
C VAL A 151 4.83 -12.28 -14.89
N ASP A 152 3.52 -12.07 -14.93
CA ASP A 152 2.63 -12.89 -15.75
C ASP A 152 2.58 -12.42 -17.21
N THR A 153 1.69 -13.02 -17.99
CA THR A 153 1.43 -12.67 -19.39
C THR A 153 0.97 -11.22 -19.62
N HIS A 154 0.47 -10.56 -18.58
CA HIS A 154 0.04 -9.16 -18.62
C HIS A 154 1.08 -8.21 -18.00
N GLY A 155 2.30 -8.70 -17.71
CA GLY A 155 3.35 -7.91 -17.07
C GLY A 155 3.05 -7.56 -15.61
N ARG A 156 2.08 -8.22 -14.98
CA ARG A 156 1.70 -7.96 -13.59
C ARG A 156 2.63 -8.73 -12.65
N HIS A 157 3.05 -8.10 -11.58
CA HIS A 157 3.68 -8.81 -10.45
C HIS A 157 2.62 -9.46 -9.55
N PRO A 158 2.97 -10.51 -8.77
CA PRO A 158 2.05 -11.19 -7.85
C PRO A 158 1.31 -10.23 -6.93
N LEU A 159 2.03 -9.26 -6.33
CA LEU A 159 1.47 -8.23 -5.47
C LEU A 159 0.32 -7.47 -6.14
N SER A 160 0.46 -7.18 -7.44
CA SER A 160 -0.57 -6.49 -8.23
C SER A 160 -1.83 -7.35 -8.40
N CYS A 161 -1.68 -8.66 -8.59
CA CYS A 161 -2.82 -9.58 -8.67
C CYS A 161 -3.55 -9.69 -7.32
N PHE A 162 -2.83 -9.72 -6.20
CA PHE A 162 -3.44 -9.68 -4.86
C PHE A 162 -4.09 -8.31 -4.53
N CYS A 163 -3.71 -7.23 -5.19
CA CYS A 163 -4.42 -5.96 -5.10
C CYS A 163 -5.74 -5.95 -5.91
N ARG A 164 -5.77 -6.73 -7.01
CA ARG A 164 -6.97 -6.92 -7.86
C ARG A 164 -7.95 -7.94 -7.25
N HIS A 165 -7.43 -8.93 -6.53
CA HIS A 165 -8.20 -9.97 -5.85
C HIS A 165 -7.85 -10.00 -4.35
N PRO A 166 -8.27 -8.96 -3.59
CA PRO A 166 -7.93 -8.85 -2.18
C PRO A 166 -8.60 -9.95 -1.35
N LEU A 167 -7.92 -10.36 -0.28
CA LEU A 167 -8.49 -11.25 0.72
C LEU A 167 -9.65 -10.54 1.47
N PRO A 168 -10.69 -11.29 1.89
CA PRO A 168 -11.86 -10.70 2.55
C PRO A 168 -11.52 -10.09 3.91
N GLU A 169 -10.56 -10.69 4.63
CA GLU A 169 -10.13 -10.25 5.96
C GLU A 169 -8.99 -9.24 5.85
N ALA A 170 -9.14 -8.09 6.51
CA ALA A 170 -8.16 -7.01 6.46
C ALA A 170 -6.78 -7.44 7.00
N TRP A 171 -6.74 -8.16 8.11
CA TRP A 171 -5.48 -8.60 8.72
C TRP A 171 -4.75 -9.64 7.86
N LEU A 172 -5.48 -10.51 7.15
CA LEU A 172 -4.89 -11.45 6.20
C LEU A 172 -4.32 -10.71 4.98
N GLN A 173 -5.04 -9.72 4.46
CA GLN A 173 -4.57 -8.91 3.35
C GLN A 173 -3.30 -8.14 3.73
N GLU A 174 -3.26 -7.50 4.90
CA GLU A 174 -2.06 -6.81 5.38
C GLU A 174 -0.88 -7.77 5.55
N ALA A 175 -1.10 -8.93 6.18
CA ALA A 175 -0.05 -9.95 6.35
C ALA A 175 0.48 -10.45 5.00
N LEU A 176 -0.40 -10.65 4.02
CA LEU A 176 -0.02 -11.07 2.67
C LEU A 176 0.82 -10.01 1.96
N LEU A 177 0.40 -8.74 2.02
CA LEU A 177 1.12 -7.62 1.41
C LEU A 177 2.49 -7.42 2.08
N ASP A 178 2.56 -7.51 3.41
CA ASP A 178 3.82 -7.43 4.16
C ASP A 178 4.78 -8.58 3.80
N LEU A 179 4.26 -9.81 3.69
CA LEU A 179 5.06 -10.97 3.27
C LEU A 179 5.70 -10.74 1.89
N HIS A 180 4.93 -10.24 0.92
CA HIS A 180 5.47 -9.94 -0.42
C HIS A 180 6.49 -8.80 -0.35
N TYR A 181 6.20 -7.73 0.39
CA TYR A 181 7.07 -6.57 0.52
C TYR A 181 8.43 -6.92 1.15
N GLN A 182 8.41 -7.70 2.24
CA GLN A 182 9.61 -8.16 2.92
C GLN A 182 10.49 -9.05 2.04
N ASN A 183 9.88 -9.77 1.10
CA ASN A 183 10.58 -10.61 0.11
C ASN A 183 10.93 -9.85 -1.19
N GLY A 184 10.84 -8.52 -1.18
CA GLY A 184 11.32 -7.67 -2.27
C GLY A 184 10.34 -7.43 -3.40
N ALA A 185 9.03 -7.61 -3.17
CA ALA A 185 8.00 -7.15 -4.10
C ALA A 185 8.06 -5.63 -4.27
N LYS A 186 7.99 -5.17 -5.52
CA LYS A 186 7.89 -3.74 -5.82
C LYS A 186 6.42 -3.29 -5.76
N THR A 187 6.17 -2.19 -5.08
CA THR A 187 4.81 -1.63 -4.89
C THR A 187 4.38 -0.68 -6.01
N ASP A 188 5.30 -0.35 -6.92
CA ASP A 188 5.16 0.77 -7.87
C ASP A 188 5.41 0.37 -9.34
N THR A 189 5.50 -0.92 -9.61
CA THR A 189 5.71 -1.47 -10.95
C THR A 189 4.42 -1.43 -11.77
N PRO A 190 4.42 -0.81 -12.97
CA PRO A 190 3.29 -0.86 -13.87
C PRO A 190 3.19 -2.22 -14.58
N ASP A 191 1.97 -2.66 -14.89
CA ASP A 191 1.68 -3.75 -15.81
C ASP A 191 1.73 -3.29 -17.29
N SER A 192 1.42 -4.19 -18.23
CA SER A 192 1.44 -3.90 -19.67
C SER A 192 0.51 -2.75 -20.08
N ASP A 193 -0.57 -2.50 -19.32
CA ASP A 193 -1.53 -1.41 -19.57
C ASP A 193 -1.14 -0.12 -18.83
N GLY A 194 -0.01 -0.13 -18.12
CA GLY A 194 0.48 0.96 -17.30
C GLY A 194 -0.15 1.03 -15.91
N TYR A 195 -1.01 0.08 -15.54
CA TYR A 195 -1.67 0.05 -14.23
C TYR A 195 -0.69 -0.43 -13.16
N ARG A 196 -0.60 0.37 -12.10
CA ARG A 196 0.17 0.06 -10.89
C ARG A 196 -0.71 -0.63 -9.83
N PRO A 197 -0.14 -1.32 -8.82
CA PRO A 197 -0.90 -1.96 -7.74
C PRO A 197 -1.95 -1.05 -7.09
N LEU A 198 -1.63 0.25 -6.94
CA LEU A 198 -2.58 1.23 -6.39
C LEU A 198 -3.81 1.45 -7.28
N HIS A 199 -3.65 1.38 -8.61
CA HIS A 199 -4.79 1.45 -9.52
C HIS A 199 -5.69 0.22 -9.38
N HIS A 200 -5.12 -0.98 -9.26
CA HIS A 200 -5.89 -2.21 -9.03
C HIS A 200 -6.64 -2.18 -7.69
N ALA A 201 -6.01 -1.68 -6.63
CA ALA A 201 -6.65 -1.49 -5.32
C ALA A 201 -7.80 -0.45 -5.36
N MET A 202 -7.66 0.60 -6.16
CA MET A 202 -8.74 1.58 -6.40
C MET A 202 -9.81 1.08 -7.36
N HIS A 203 -9.56 0.00 -8.10
CA HIS A 203 -10.59 -0.69 -8.87
C HIS A 203 -11.48 -1.54 -7.97
N THR A 204 -10.88 -2.28 -7.04
CA THR A 204 -11.60 -3.13 -6.08
C THR A 204 -12.27 -2.35 -4.94
N GLY A 205 -11.69 -1.21 -4.56
CA GLY A 205 -12.16 -0.41 -3.44
C GLY A 205 -11.77 -0.97 -2.07
N ASP A 206 -10.79 -1.89 -2.02
CA ASP A 206 -10.29 -2.41 -0.77
C ASP A 206 -9.51 -1.35 0.02
N LYS A 207 -10.11 -0.91 1.12
CA LYS A 207 -9.56 0.16 1.97
C LYS A 207 -8.24 -0.25 2.61
N THR A 208 -8.06 -1.54 2.87
CA THR A 208 -6.89 -2.09 3.54
C THR A 208 -5.68 -2.00 2.63
N THR A 209 -5.79 -2.57 1.42
CA THR A 209 -4.74 -2.50 0.39
C THR A 209 -4.41 -1.06 0.01
N VAL A 210 -5.43 -0.19 -0.16
CA VAL A 210 -5.18 1.22 -0.50
C VAL A 210 -4.36 1.92 0.58
N ARG A 211 -4.71 1.77 1.87
CA ARG A 211 -3.95 2.39 2.97
C ARG A 211 -2.53 1.86 3.05
N TRP A 212 -2.37 0.54 2.93
CA TRP A 212 -1.07 -0.10 2.97
C TRP A 212 -0.17 0.42 1.83
N LEU A 213 -0.68 0.43 0.59
CA LEU A 213 0.05 0.94 -0.57
C LEU A 213 0.37 2.43 -0.46
N CYS A 214 -0.57 3.26 0.01
CA CYS A 214 -0.31 4.70 0.22
C CYS A 214 0.80 4.97 1.25
N GLY A 215 1.01 4.04 2.20
CA GLY A 215 2.11 4.12 3.16
C GLY A 215 3.47 3.65 2.62
N LYS A 216 3.49 2.96 1.47
CA LYS A 216 4.70 2.34 0.89
C LYS A 216 5.08 2.88 -0.49
N THR A 217 4.15 3.53 -1.20
CA THR A 217 4.41 4.11 -2.52
C THR A 217 5.01 5.50 -2.42
N ASN A 218 5.91 5.83 -3.35
CA ASN A 218 6.53 7.15 -3.46
C ASN A 218 5.80 8.06 -4.45
N ASP A 219 5.07 7.50 -5.43
CA ASP A 219 4.32 8.24 -6.43
C ASP A 219 2.84 7.80 -6.41
N ILE A 220 1.97 8.68 -5.92
CA ILE A 220 0.52 8.43 -5.79
C ILE A 220 -0.23 8.91 -7.04
N ASP A 221 0.35 9.88 -7.77
CA ASP A 221 -0.25 10.51 -8.95
C ASP A 221 0.24 9.89 -10.26
N ALA A 222 0.98 8.78 -10.17
CA ALA A 222 1.33 7.93 -11.29
C ALA A 222 0.11 7.67 -12.19
N ARG A 223 0.30 7.82 -13.51
CA ARG A 223 -0.77 7.67 -14.49
C ARG A 223 -0.69 6.35 -15.22
N ALA A 224 -1.75 5.57 -15.12
CA ALA A 224 -2.02 4.44 -16.00
C ALA A 224 -2.90 4.93 -17.15
N SER A 225 -2.41 4.90 -18.40
CA SER A 225 -3.21 5.32 -19.57
C SER A 225 -3.91 6.69 -19.39
N ARG A 226 -3.19 7.67 -18.81
CA ARG A 226 -3.66 9.04 -18.45
C ARG A 226 -4.66 9.14 -17.29
N VAL A 227 -4.95 8.05 -16.59
CA VAL A 227 -5.83 7.99 -15.42
C VAL A 227 -4.98 7.85 -14.16
N THR A 228 -5.22 8.70 -13.14
CA THR A 228 -4.62 8.54 -11.81
C THR A 228 -5.45 7.61 -10.94
N ALA A 229 -4.85 7.06 -9.87
CA ALA A 229 -5.58 6.26 -8.88
C ALA A 229 -6.80 7.00 -8.28
N LEU A 230 -6.66 8.32 -8.03
CA LEU A 230 -7.73 9.18 -7.55
C LEU A 230 -8.89 9.30 -8.56
N LYS A 231 -8.55 9.49 -9.85
CA LYS A 231 -9.52 9.55 -10.95
C LYS A 231 -10.26 8.23 -11.13
N LEU A 232 -9.55 7.11 -11.09
CA LEU A 232 -10.11 5.77 -11.21
C LEU A 232 -11.11 5.47 -10.09
N GLY A 233 -10.74 5.77 -8.85
CA GLY A 233 -11.65 5.56 -7.72
C GLY A 233 -12.92 6.41 -7.79
N ALA A 234 -12.80 7.63 -8.28
CA ALA A 234 -13.96 8.50 -8.49
C ALA A 234 -14.88 7.97 -9.60
N LEU A 235 -14.32 7.46 -10.71
CA LEU A 235 -15.06 6.84 -11.81
C LEU A 235 -15.82 5.59 -11.35
N ASN A 236 -15.20 4.76 -10.51
CA ASN A 236 -15.83 3.55 -9.95
C ASN A 236 -16.86 3.85 -8.86
N GLY A 237 -17.07 5.13 -8.52
CA GLY A 237 -18.04 5.54 -7.50
C GLY A 237 -17.63 5.19 -6.08
N LEU A 238 -16.34 5.01 -5.80
CA LEU A 238 -15.83 4.69 -4.47
C LEU A 238 -16.19 5.75 -3.42
N PRO A 239 -16.29 5.37 -2.14
CA PRO A 239 -16.69 6.29 -1.07
C PRO A 239 -15.66 7.41 -0.89
N THR A 240 -16.15 8.61 -0.59
CA THR A 240 -15.32 9.81 -0.33
C THR A 240 -14.27 9.58 0.77
N LYS A 241 -14.57 8.74 1.76
CA LYS A 241 -13.63 8.35 2.83
C LYS A 241 -12.38 7.65 2.28
N LEU A 242 -12.50 6.87 1.22
CA LEU A 242 -11.38 6.15 0.60
C LEU A 242 -10.57 7.07 -0.30
N LEU A 243 -11.24 7.90 -1.13
CA LEU A 243 -10.57 8.95 -1.90
C LEU A 243 -9.76 9.91 -1.01
N ARG A 244 -10.27 10.21 0.19
CA ARG A 244 -9.57 11.01 1.18
C ARG A 244 -8.27 10.38 1.68
N VAL A 245 -8.15 9.04 1.68
CA VAL A 245 -6.88 8.38 2.02
C VAL A 245 -5.80 8.79 1.03
N LEU A 246 -6.09 8.71 -0.28
CA LEU A 246 -5.15 9.15 -1.32
C LEU A 246 -4.73 10.62 -1.13
N LEU A 247 -5.71 11.49 -0.87
CA LEU A 247 -5.46 12.93 -0.66
C LEU A 247 -4.59 13.22 0.58
N VAL A 248 -4.78 12.47 1.67
CA VAL A 248 -3.96 12.60 2.89
C VAL A 248 -2.50 12.21 2.63
N HIS A 249 -2.29 11.25 1.74
CA HIS A 249 -0.96 10.80 1.38
C HIS A 249 -0.30 11.64 0.27
N GLY A 250 -1.01 12.64 -0.29
CA GLY A 250 -0.44 13.60 -1.23
C GLY A 250 -0.95 13.49 -2.67
N ALA A 251 -2.05 12.77 -2.93
CA ALA A 251 -2.66 12.73 -4.26
C ALA A 251 -3.18 14.11 -4.69
N SER A 252 -2.90 14.50 -5.93
CA SER A 252 -3.31 15.77 -6.48
C SER A 252 -4.66 15.71 -7.21
N PRO A 253 -5.63 16.56 -6.82
CA PRO A 253 -6.90 16.66 -7.55
C PRO A 253 -6.69 17.22 -8.96
N SER A 254 -5.71 18.10 -9.19
CA SER A 254 -5.41 18.67 -10.52
C SER A 254 -4.76 17.65 -11.46
N GLU A 255 -4.04 16.67 -10.92
CA GLU A 255 -3.50 15.59 -11.72
C GLU A 255 -4.61 14.61 -12.16
N ALA A 256 -5.68 14.48 -11.36
CA ALA A 256 -6.89 13.72 -11.68
C ALA A 256 -7.86 14.45 -12.63
N THR A 257 -7.94 15.78 -12.56
CA THR A 257 -8.75 16.63 -13.45
C THR A 257 -7.82 17.47 -14.32
N LEU A 258 -7.57 17.03 -15.57
CA LEU A 258 -6.70 17.73 -16.53
C LEU A 258 -7.10 19.22 -16.69
N ARG A 259 -6.46 20.08 -15.88
CA ARG A 259 -6.54 21.55 -15.72
C ARG A 259 -7.65 22.11 -14.81
N ALA A 260 -7.20 22.82 -13.78
CA ALA A 260 -7.89 23.99 -13.24
C ALA A 260 -8.14 25.00 -14.37
N GLY A 261 -9.40 25.32 -14.66
CA GLY A 261 -9.77 26.40 -15.58
C GLY A 261 -10.54 26.01 -16.85
N ARG A 262 -10.81 24.73 -17.12
CA ARG A 262 -11.92 24.37 -18.03
C ARG A 262 -13.15 24.11 -17.18
N ALA A 263 -14.21 24.87 -17.46
CA ALA A 263 -15.50 24.78 -16.79
C ALA A 263 -15.88 23.31 -16.55
N LEU A 264 -16.11 22.99 -15.28
CA LEU A 264 -16.70 21.74 -14.79
C LEU A 264 -17.96 21.42 -15.62
N ARG A 265 -17.82 20.67 -16.71
CA ARG A 265 -18.97 19.98 -17.32
C ARG A 265 -19.22 18.76 -16.44
N SER A 266 -20.00 19.03 -15.39
CA SER A 266 -20.44 18.24 -14.23
C SER A 266 -20.61 16.72 -14.40
N GLU A 267 -19.54 15.98 -14.68
CA GLU A 267 -19.53 14.53 -14.54
C GLU A 267 -19.56 14.15 -13.04
N GLU A 268 -20.34 13.14 -12.68
CA GLU A 268 -20.58 12.74 -11.28
C GLU A 268 -19.28 12.40 -10.53
N TRP A 269 -18.28 11.86 -11.22
CA TRP A 269 -16.97 11.55 -10.62
C TRP A 269 -16.18 12.83 -10.26
N GLU A 270 -16.27 13.92 -11.04
CA GLU A 270 -15.61 15.20 -10.71
C GLU A 270 -16.19 15.76 -9.41
N ARG A 271 -17.53 15.74 -9.30
CA ARG A 271 -18.22 16.14 -8.07
C ARG A 271 -17.79 15.29 -6.86
N ARG A 272 -17.49 14.00 -7.06
CA ARG A 272 -16.96 13.13 -5.99
C ARG A 272 -15.54 13.48 -5.59
N VAL A 273 -14.64 13.74 -6.54
CA VAL A 273 -13.27 14.19 -6.26
C VAL A 273 -13.31 15.51 -5.51
N THR A 274 -14.06 16.48 -6.00
CA THR A 274 -14.20 17.80 -5.37
C THR A 274 -14.77 17.68 -3.95
N ARG A 275 -15.81 16.87 -3.75
CA ARG A 275 -16.37 16.62 -2.41
C ARG A 275 -15.36 15.97 -1.47
N ALA A 276 -14.58 15.00 -1.94
CA ALA A 276 -13.54 14.36 -1.14
C ALA A 276 -12.38 15.33 -0.82
N TYR A 277 -11.99 16.18 -1.77
CA TYR A 277 -10.97 17.20 -1.61
C TYR A 277 -11.40 18.26 -0.59
N LEU A 278 -12.62 18.78 -0.68
CA LEU A 278 -13.14 19.72 0.31
C LEU A 278 -13.25 19.08 1.70
N ASP A 279 -13.65 17.81 1.79
CA ASP A 279 -13.70 17.10 3.08
C ASP A 279 -12.29 16.90 3.66
N TYR A 280 -11.29 16.61 2.82
CA TYR A 280 -9.87 16.57 3.18
C TYR A 280 -9.39 17.93 3.72
N LEU A 281 -9.62 19.00 2.96
CA LEU A 281 -9.22 20.35 3.34
C LEU A 281 -9.84 20.78 4.67
N ASN A 282 -11.11 20.48 4.92
CA ASN A 282 -11.77 20.91 6.15
C ASN A 282 -11.43 20.05 7.37
N LYS A 283 -11.23 18.74 7.22
CA LYS A 283 -11.06 17.82 8.36
C LYS A 283 -9.61 17.46 8.64
N ASN A 284 -8.81 17.26 7.61
CA ASN A 284 -7.45 16.72 7.73
C ASN A 284 -6.41 17.84 7.77
N VAL A 285 -6.50 18.84 6.91
CA VAL A 285 -5.49 19.91 6.85
C VAL A 285 -5.34 20.66 8.18
N PRO A 286 -6.41 21.12 8.88
CA PRO A 286 -6.26 21.76 10.18
C PRO A 286 -5.62 20.85 11.23
N ARG A 287 -5.95 19.55 11.21
CA ARG A 287 -5.35 18.55 12.12
C ARG A 287 -3.86 18.37 11.83
N LEU A 288 -3.49 18.22 10.56
CA LEU A 288 -2.10 18.10 10.13
C LEU A 288 -1.30 19.35 10.48
N VAL A 289 -1.86 20.55 10.30
CA VAL A 289 -1.25 21.82 10.71
C VAL A 289 -0.96 21.84 12.21
N ILE A 290 -1.97 21.54 13.03
CA ILE A 290 -1.82 21.54 14.49
C ILE A 290 -0.81 20.48 14.94
N GLU A 291 -0.88 19.28 14.38
CA GLU A 291 0.07 18.20 14.68
C GLU A 291 1.50 18.59 14.31
N ASN A 292 1.69 19.23 13.16
CA ASN A 292 2.98 19.69 12.69
C ASN A 292 3.56 20.78 13.61
N ILE A 293 2.76 21.78 13.96
CA ILE A 293 3.14 22.82 14.92
C ILE A 293 3.53 22.19 16.26
N ASN A 294 2.68 21.29 16.79
CA ASN A 294 2.94 20.63 18.07
C ASN A 294 4.20 19.77 18.02
N ARG A 295 4.47 19.07 16.91
CA ARG A 295 5.67 18.25 16.73
C ARG A 295 6.93 19.11 16.67
N THR A 296 6.89 20.21 15.91
CA THR A 296 8.00 21.17 15.76
C THR A 296 8.33 21.84 17.09
N LEU A 297 7.30 22.26 17.84
CA LEU A 297 7.47 22.93 19.12
C LEU A 297 7.67 21.96 20.30
N ARG A 298 7.46 20.65 20.13
CA ARG A 298 7.62 19.64 21.21
C ARG A 298 9.04 19.66 21.78
N ALA A 299 10.04 19.73 20.90
CA ALA A 299 11.45 19.81 21.28
C ALA A 299 11.76 21.05 22.13
N LEU A 300 10.98 22.13 21.95
CA LEU A 300 11.12 23.37 22.72
C LEU A 300 10.31 23.37 24.03
N ARG A 301 9.31 22.51 24.17
CA ARG A 301 8.50 22.45 25.40
C ARG A 301 9.08 21.48 26.44
N SER A 302 9.75 20.42 26.01
CA SER A 302 10.30 19.37 26.90
C SER A 302 11.40 19.85 27.87
N PRO A 303 12.40 20.65 27.46
CA PRO A 303 13.46 21.13 28.35
C PRO A 303 12.95 22.14 29.39
N PHE A 304 12.05 23.05 28.96
CA PHE A 304 11.48 24.11 29.80
C PHE A 304 10.32 23.65 30.71
N ALA A 305 9.81 22.43 30.48
CA ALA A 305 8.88 21.76 31.38
C ALA A 305 9.57 21.04 32.56
N SER A 306 10.90 20.86 32.52
CA SER A 306 11.65 20.21 33.60
C SER A 306 11.72 21.11 34.85
N ARG A 307 11.29 20.57 36.00
CA ARG A 307 11.34 21.24 37.31
C ARG A 307 12.78 21.57 37.74
N GLU A 308 13.77 20.80 37.31
CA GLU A 308 15.19 21.01 37.66
C GLU A 308 15.78 22.23 36.95
N TRP A 309 15.39 22.47 35.69
CA TRP A 309 15.80 23.66 34.94
C TRP A 309 15.21 24.93 35.57
N ARG A 310 13.92 24.90 35.94
CA ARG A 310 13.25 26.03 36.60
C ARG A 310 13.84 26.41 37.96
N ARG A 311 14.37 25.42 38.70
CA ARG A 311 15.08 25.66 39.97
C ARG A 311 16.45 26.30 39.75
N SER A 312 17.14 25.89 38.70
CA SER A 312 18.52 26.33 38.43
C SER A 312 18.59 27.69 37.75
N PHE A 313 17.57 28.06 36.95
CA PHE A 313 17.55 29.29 36.16
C PHE A 313 16.18 29.99 36.20
N PRO A 314 15.80 30.62 37.33
CA PRO A 314 14.47 31.21 37.49
C PRO A 314 14.20 32.45 36.62
N ARG A 315 15.23 33.09 36.03
CA ARG A 315 15.11 34.29 35.17
C ARG A 315 16.18 34.43 34.07
N ALA A 316 16.90 33.36 33.72
CA ALA A 316 17.98 33.47 32.74
C ALA A 316 17.43 33.39 31.30
N SER A 317 17.70 34.42 30.49
CA SER A 317 17.67 34.27 29.03
C SER A 317 18.65 33.15 28.64
N LEU A 318 18.26 32.29 27.72
CA LEU A 318 19.13 31.21 27.23
C LEU A 318 20.45 31.79 26.68
N PRO A 319 21.59 31.10 26.87
CA PRO A 319 22.84 31.46 26.20
C PRO A 319 22.63 31.58 24.69
N ALA A 320 23.30 32.54 24.05
CA ALA A 320 23.13 32.83 22.62
C ALA A 320 23.36 31.60 21.72
N GLU A 321 24.27 30.71 22.10
CA GLU A 321 24.55 29.44 21.42
C GLU A 321 23.37 28.45 21.51
N MET A 322 22.69 28.35 22.65
CA MET A 322 21.49 27.53 22.79
C MET A 322 20.32 28.12 21.99
N VAL A 323 20.16 29.45 21.99
CA VAL A 323 19.14 30.14 21.20
C VAL A 323 19.34 29.90 19.71
N THR A 324 20.58 30.00 19.23
CA THR A 324 20.91 29.78 17.82
C THR A 324 20.68 28.33 17.41
N HIS A 325 21.05 27.34 18.23
CA HIS A 325 20.73 25.92 17.97
C HIS A 325 19.23 25.63 18.01
N ILE A 326 18.49 26.23 18.95
CA ILE A 326 17.02 26.15 19.03
C ILE A 326 16.37 26.73 17.78
N LEU A 327 16.84 27.89 17.32
CA LEU A 327 16.34 28.54 16.11
C LEU A 327 16.70 27.71 14.87
N GLN A 328 17.89 27.10 14.80
CA GLN A 328 18.26 26.19 13.71
C GLN A 328 17.34 24.95 13.65
N PHE A 329 16.97 24.37 14.80
CA PHE A 329 16.10 23.19 14.88
C PHE A 329 14.62 23.52 14.64
N ALA A 330 14.16 24.71 15.06
CA ALA A 330 12.78 25.16 14.92
C ALA A 330 12.48 25.88 13.59
N ALA A 331 13.52 26.26 12.82
CA ALA A 331 13.39 27.03 11.58
C ALA A 331 12.74 26.26 10.42
N HIS A 332 12.57 24.94 10.52
CA HIS A 332 12.13 24.13 9.38
C HIS A 332 11.07 23.09 9.79
N PRO A 333 9.80 23.49 9.99
CA PRO A 333 8.72 22.51 10.10
C PRO A 333 8.69 21.67 8.82
N ARG A 334 8.46 20.35 8.97
CA ARG A 334 8.31 19.47 7.80
C ARG A 334 7.15 19.99 6.96
N PRO A 335 7.26 20.06 5.62
CA PRO A 335 6.14 20.52 4.81
C PRO A 335 4.95 19.58 4.98
N ILE A 336 3.78 20.15 5.17
CA ILE A 336 2.51 19.40 5.19
C ILE A 336 2.26 18.95 3.74
N PRO A 337 2.01 17.65 3.50
CA PRO A 337 1.79 17.11 2.16
C PRO A 337 0.40 17.56 1.66
N ILE A 338 0.37 18.73 1.03
CA ILE A 338 -0.77 19.24 0.29
C ILE A 338 -0.37 19.18 -1.17
N ALA A 339 -1.16 18.48 -1.97
CA ALA A 339 -0.81 18.19 -3.35
C ALA A 339 -0.93 19.41 -4.28
N ASP A 340 -1.86 20.33 -3.98
CA ASP A 340 -1.91 21.61 -4.69
C ASP A 340 -0.75 22.51 -4.24
N GLU A 341 0.18 22.77 -5.16
CA GLU A 341 1.42 23.51 -4.87
C GLU A 341 1.16 24.94 -4.35
N ARG A 342 0.11 25.61 -4.86
CA ARG A 342 -0.23 26.98 -4.43
C ARG A 342 -0.77 26.98 -3.02
N LEU A 343 -1.71 26.10 -2.71
CA LEU A 343 -2.26 25.98 -1.36
C LEU A 343 -1.21 25.47 -0.37
N ALA A 344 -0.39 24.50 -0.79
CA ALA A 344 0.71 23.96 0.00
C ALA A 344 1.71 25.04 0.38
N SER A 345 2.17 25.82 -0.61
CA SER A 345 3.08 26.95 -0.40
C SER A 345 2.48 27.96 0.58
N ARG A 346 1.21 28.35 0.39
CA ARG A 346 0.49 29.28 1.27
C ARG A 346 0.41 28.79 2.72
N ILE A 347 0.01 27.54 2.93
CA ILE A 347 -0.17 26.97 4.28
C ILE A 347 1.18 26.70 4.95
N ASN A 348 2.12 26.08 4.24
CA ASN A 348 3.43 25.75 4.81
C ASN A 348 4.24 27.01 5.16
N THR A 349 4.16 28.07 4.35
CA THR A 349 4.80 29.35 4.65
C THR A 349 4.21 29.98 5.92
N ALA A 350 2.88 30.02 6.04
CA ALA A 350 2.21 30.53 7.24
C ALA A 350 2.58 29.73 8.50
N VAL A 351 2.60 28.39 8.41
CA VAL A 351 3.00 27.52 9.53
C VAL A 351 4.47 27.71 9.89
N GLY A 352 5.35 27.86 8.89
CA GLY A 352 6.78 28.19 9.07
C GLY A 352 6.98 29.47 9.87
N HIS A 353 6.34 30.56 9.45
CA HIS A 353 6.41 31.84 10.17
C HIS A 353 5.91 31.74 11.60
N TYR A 354 4.80 31.04 11.84
CA TYR A 354 4.28 30.85 13.19
C TYR A 354 5.25 30.07 14.09
N CYS A 355 5.83 28.97 13.58
CA CYS A 355 6.78 28.17 14.36
C CYS A 355 8.04 28.98 14.67
N ALA A 356 8.56 29.74 13.71
CA ALA A 356 9.72 30.59 13.90
C ALA A 356 9.49 31.70 14.95
N LEU A 357 8.35 32.39 14.89
CA LEU A 357 7.98 33.40 15.88
C LEU A 357 7.78 32.79 17.27
N THR A 358 7.10 31.65 17.34
CA THR A 358 6.88 30.94 18.61
C THR A 358 8.20 30.51 19.24
N ALA A 359 9.13 29.99 18.44
CA ALA A 359 10.45 29.60 18.91
C ALA A 359 11.25 30.80 19.44
N LYS A 360 11.24 31.95 18.73
CA LYS A 360 11.87 33.19 19.20
C LYS A 360 11.30 33.65 20.55
N LEU A 361 9.98 33.59 20.72
CA LEU A 361 9.32 34.02 21.95
C LEU A 361 9.60 33.07 23.13
N ILE A 362 9.60 31.76 22.90
CA ILE A 362 9.99 30.77 23.91
C ILE A 362 11.45 31.02 24.33
N ALA A 363 12.34 31.27 23.37
CA ALA A 363 13.75 31.54 23.64
C ALA A 363 13.99 32.82 24.45
N LYS A 364 13.22 33.89 24.20
CA LYS A 364 13.31 35.16 24.94
C LYS A 364 12.69 35.10 26.34
N ARG A 365 11.54 34.43 26.52
CA ARG A 365 10.77 34.47 27.79
C ARG A 365 11.07 33.32 28.75
N GLY A 366 11.74 32.25 28.34
CA GLY A 366 12.09 31.09 29.18
C GLY A 366 10.90 30.31 29.75
N ASN A 367 9.65 30.71 29.45
CA ASN A 367 8.45 30.17 30.05
C ASN A 367 7.57 29.51 28.98
N GLY A 368 7.74 28.20 28.80
CA GLY A 368 7.01 27.39 27.82
C GLY A 368 5.51 27.19 28.12
N GLU A 369 5.00 27.72 29.23
CA GLU A 369 3.63 27.45 29.70
C GLU A 369 2.55 28.40 29.14
N ASN A 370 2.90 29.61 28.69
CA ASN A 370 1.92 30.65 28.35
C ASN A 370 2.09 31.27 26.95
N VAL A 371 2.44 30.48 25.94
CA VAL A 371 2.19 30.92 24.55
C VAL A 371 0.72 30.64 24.23
N GLY A 372 -0.16 31.55 24.66
CA GLY A 372 -1.57 31.55 24.24
C GLY A 372 -1.71 31.61 22.71
N PRO A 373 -2.92 31.46 22.15
CA PRO A 373 -3.12 31.46 20.69
C PRO A 373 -2.62 32.78 20.08
N MET A 374 -1.42 32.75 19.50
CA MET A 374 -0.79 33.96 18.98
C MET A 374 -1.48 34.41 17.69
N ARG A 375 -1.81 35.71 17.65
CA ARG A 375 -2.37 36.37 16.49
C ARG A 375 -1.28 37.14 15.75
N CYS A 376 -0.33 36.39 15.17
CA CYS A 376 0.88 36.96 14.58
C CYS A 376 0.76 37.38 13.10
N PHE A 377 -0.43 37.24 12.51
CA PHE A 377 -0.68 37.62 11.11
C PHE A 377 -1.55 38.86 11.03
N MET A 378 -1.18 39.86 10.24
CA MET A 378 -1.97 41.05 10.00
C MET A 378 -2.60 41.00 8.61
N VAL A 379 -3.92 41.15 8.51
CA VAL A 379 -4.63 41.25 7.21
C VAL A 379 -5.70 42.34 7.33
N GLY A 380 -5.56 43.42 6.54
CA GLY A 380 -6.51 44.53 6.53
C GLY A 380 -6.71 45.18 7.90
N GLY A 381 -5.63 45.37 8.67
CA GLY A 381 -5.67 45.96 10.02
C GLY A 381 -6.16 45.01 11.13
N ARG A 382 -6.49 43.74 10.84
CA ARG A 382 -6.93 42.76 11.84
C ARG A 382 -5.85 41.71 12.11
N ARG A 383 -5.61 41.41 13.40
CA ARG A 383 -4.70 40.35 13.85
C ARG A 383 -5.38 38.97 13.84
N LEU A 384 -4.78 38.02 13.13
CA LEU A 384 -5.27 36.66 12.90
C LEU A 384 -4.30 35.63 13.48
N GLY A 385 -4.83 34.49 13.94
CA GLY A 385 -4.04 33.32 14.28
C GLY A 385 -3.90 32.33 13.11
N VAL A 386 -2.97 31.37 13.22
CA VAL A 386 -2.69 30.39 12.14
C VAL A 386 -3.94 29.64 11.70
N CYS A 387 -4.76 29.18 12.64
CA CYS A 387 -5.97 28.41 12.32
C CYS A 387 -6.96 29.24 11.48
N GLU A 388 -7.02 30.56 11.71
CA GLU A 388 -7.87 31.47 10.95
C GLU A 388 -7.31 31.72 9.55
N VAL A 389 -5.99 31.86 9.43
CA VAL A 389 -5.27 31.95 8.15
C VAL A 389 -5.49 30.68 7.30
N VAL A 390 -5.31 29.50 7.90
CA VAL A 390 -5.55 28.20 7.23
C VAL A 390 -7.01 28.06 6.80
N SER A 391 -7.96 28.43 7.67
CA SER A 391 -9.39 28.37 7.35
C SER A 391 -9.76 29.28 6.19
N ARG A 392 -9.13 30.46 6.08
CA ARG A 392 -9.35 31.39 4.96
C ARG A 392 -8.70 30.90 3.66
N ALA A 393 -7.53 30.28 3.73
CA ALA A 393 -6.88 29.67 2.56
C ALA A 393 -7.74 28.53 1.97
N ILE A 394 -8.32 27.69 2.83
CA ILE A 394 -9.24 26.63 2.43
C ILE A 394 -10.50 27.19 1.74
N LYS A 395 -11.04 28.33 2.21
CA LYS A 395 -12.22 28.98 1.61
C LYS A 395 -11.94 29.50 0.20
N ASP A 396 -10.78 30.11 0.00
CA ASP A 396 -10.36 30.58 -1.32
C ASP A 396 -10.26 29.43 -2.30
N GLU A 397 -9.65 28.33 -1.87
CA GLU A 397 -9.53 27.13 -2.67
C GLU A 397 -10.92 26.57 -3.03
N ALA A 398 -11.82 26.47 -2.06
CA ALA A 398 -13.17 25.97 -2.28
C ALA A 398 -13.98 26.77 -3.32
N ARG A 399 -13.67 28.06 -3.49
CA ARG A 399 -14.33 28.92 -4.50
C ARG A 399 -13.84 28.66 -5.91
N LEU A 400 -12.57 28.33 -6.07
CA LEU A 400 -12.02 27.93 -7.38
C LEU A 400 -12.78 26.71 -7.93
N TYR A 401 -13.28 25.85 -7.05
CA TYR A 401 -14.08 24.67 -7.40
C TYR A 401 -15.61 24.89 -7.41
N GLN A 402 -16.10 26.14 -7.34
CA GLN A 402 -17.53 26.52 -7.46
C GLN A 402 -18.51 25.69 -6.59
N CYS A 403 -18.14 25.33 -5.36
CA CYS A 403 -19.00 24.56 -4.47
C CYS A 403 -19.71 25.45 -3.44
N ASP A 404 -21.01 25.21 -3.22
CA ASP A 404 -21.83 25.82 -2.16
C ASP A 404 -21.31 25.43 -0.77
N TRP A 405 -20.32 26.17 -0.29
CA TRP A 405 -19.81 26.05 1.06
C TRP A 405 -20.79 26.69 2.06
N ARG A 406 -21.31 25.92 3.03
CA ARG A 406 -22.15 26.43 4.13
C ARG A 406 -21.30 26.76 5.37
N PRO A 407 -21.20 28.04 5.78
CA PRO A 407 -20.49 28.46 7.00
C PRO A 407 -21.27 28.15 8.28
N SER A 408 -20.55 28.06 9.41
CA SER A 408 -21.05 28.63 10.67
C SER A 408 -20.89 30.17 10.65
N ALA A 409 -21.85 30.86 11.26
CA ALA A 409 -22.35 32.18 10.85
C ALA A 409 -21.45 33.45 11.02
N SER A 410 -20.11 33.37 11.12
CA SER A 410 -19.31 34.55 11.51
C SER A 410 -17.97 34.76 10.78
N THR A 411 -17.91 34.73 9.44
CA THR A 411 -16.64 35.10 8.79
C THR A 411 -16.82 35.85 7.48
N THR A 412 -16.47 37.14 7.51
CA THR A 412 -16.25 37.98 6.33
C THR A 412 -15.08 37.47 5.49
N VAL A 413 -15.21 37.69 4.19
CA VAL A 413 -14.35 37.18 3.13
C VAL A 413 -13.36 38.27 2.73
N PHE A 414 -12.08 37.95 2.61
CA PHE A 414 -11.05 38.89 2.12
C PHE A 414 -10.27 38.28 0.95
N PRO A 415 -10.02 39.00 -0.16
CA PRO A 415 -9.15 38.55 -1.25
C PRO A 415 -7.70 38.46 -0.77
N TRP A 416 -7.03 37.35 -1.06
CA TRP A 416 -5.67 37.06 -0.62
C TRP A 416 -4.55 37.73 -1.43
N GLN A 417 -4.87 38.55 -2.44
CA GLN A 417 -3.90 39.41 -3.13
C GLN A 417 -3.24 40.45 -2.21
N HIS A 418 -3.59 40.50 -0.92
CA HIS A 418 -3.02 41.41 0.07
C HIS A 418 -2.11 40.70 1.10
N LEU A 419 -1.84 39.40 0.92
CA LEU A 419 -0.87 38.66 1.76
C LEU A 419 0.56 38.70 1.25
N GLU A 420 0.83 39.37 0.13
CA GLU A 420 2.18 39.85 -0.21
C GLU A 420 2.66 40.93 0.81
N GLY A 421 1.75 41.54 1.56
CA GLY A 421 2.03 42.42 2.69
C GLY A 421 2.01 41.67 4.04
N LEU A 422 2.59 40.48 4.12
CA LEU A 422 2.74 39.72 5.37
C LEU A 422 3.78 40.41 6.26
N HIS A 423 3.44 41.58 6.80
CA HIS A 423 4.21 42.23 7.84
C HIS A 423 4.10 41.35 9.09
N LEU A 424 5.17 40.60 9.38
CA LEU A 424 5.41 40.12 10.72
C LEU A 424 5.52 41.38 11.57
N SER A 425 4.51 41.67 12.39
CA SER A 425 4.59 42.78 13.35
C SER A 425 5.53 42.37 14.49
N GLY A 426 6.79 42.10 14.16
CA GLY A 426 7.83 41.69 15.09
C GLY A 426 8.06 42.74 16.17
N ASP A 427 8.02 44.01 15.78
CA ASP A 427 8.28 45.12 16.69
C ASP A 427 7.00 45.59 17.42
N ASP A 428 5.82 45.55 16.79
CA ASP A 428 4.56 45.96 17.45
C ASP A 428 3.96 44.89 18.39
N LEU A 429 4.26 43.60 18.18
CA LEU A 429 3.92 42.55 19.16
C LEU A 429 4.82 42.61 20.39
N GLU A 430 6.06 43.09 20.22
CA GLU A 430 6.99 43.35 21.33
C GLU A 430 6.55 44.57 22.14
N HIS A 431 5.97 45.62 21.54
CA HIS A 431 5.54 46.80 22.31
C HIS A 431 4.18 46.62 23.01
N GLU A 432 3.16 46.08 22.35
CA GLU A 432 1.80 46.02 22.92
C GLU A 432 1.55 44.83 23.87
N MET A 433 2.29 43.72 23.76
CA MET A 433 2.19 42.66 24.78
C MET A 433 2.85 43.06 26.10
N PHE A 434 3.74 44.04 26.11
CA PHE A 434 4.27 44.65 27.33
C PHE A 434 3.23 45.57 27.97
N GLU A 435 2.49 46.36 27.17
CA GLU A 435 1.35 47.16 27.67
C GLU A 435 0.18 46.30 28.19
N SER A 436 -0.21 45.24 27.47
CA SER A 436 -1.38 44.43 27.86
C SER A 436 -1.17 43.57 29.12
N LEU A 437 0.08 43.47 29.61
CA LEU A 437 0.45 42.72 30.81
C LEU A 437 0.96 43.60 31.95
N GLY A 438 0.95 44.93 31.78
CA GLY A 438 1.28 45.90 32.83
C GLY A 438 2.69 45.76 33.39
N LEU A 439 3.69 45.56 32.52
CA LEU A 439 5.10 45.50 32.92
C LEU A 439 5.90 46.46 32.04
N GLU A 440 6.34 47.58 32.64
CA GLU A 440 7.39 48.47 32.11
C GLU A 440 8.75 47.77 32.06
#